data_AF-A0A933KEG3-F1
#
_entry.id   AF-A0A933KEG3-F1
#
_cell.length_a   1.000
_cell.length_b   1.000
_cell.length_c   1.000
_cell.angle_alpha   90.00
_cell.angle_beta   90.00
_cell.angle_gamma   90.00
#
_symmetry.space_group_name_H-M   'P 1'
#
loop_
_entity.id
_entity.type
_entity.pdbx_description
1 polymer ?
#
loop_
_entity_poly.entity_id
_entity_poly.type
_entity_poly.pdbx_seq_one_letter_code
_entity_poly.pdbx_strand_id
1 'polypeptide(L)'
;MEGVPMGFWERIRRVFAANINALLDKAEDPELVLKQTIEDMRDEFARTKGYVAEAMVQLKRLEKDAEKHEKSAAGYLVKAKQLLASGEANEFLAKEALQRKKENEQIGLQYRASADKQRQAVEQLKSNLGRMERKIAEAERKKSLLTAELRVAETRQRIADITSSVHQLPSSEPHEAFRRVSEKIEDMSLRAEVAHELSAGPSASTPLLIEDVSFGSEVESEFEKLKAELGKK
;
A
#
# COMPACT_ATOMS: atom_id res chain seq x y z
N MET A 1 0.22 -0.73 -26.27
CA MET A 1 -0.29 -0.79 -24.89
C MET A 1 0.47 -1.90 -24.20
N GLU A 2 1.60 -1.58 -23.57
CA GLU A 2 2.32 -2.53 -22.74
C GLU A 2 1.54 -2.64 -21.43
N GLY A 3 0.92 -3.80 -21.22
CA GLY A 3 0.13 -4.07 -20.03
C GLY A 3 1.01 -4.02 -18.80
N VAL A 4 0.47 -3.42 -17.73
CA VAL A 4 1.00 -3.55 -16.36
C VAL A 4 1.42 -5.01 -16.14
N PRO A 5 2.67 -5.29 -15.75
CA PRO A 5 3.16 -6.66 -15.68
C PRO A 5 2.39 -7.43 -14.61
N MET A 6 1.39 -8.19 -15.05
CA MET A 6 0.63 -9.16 -14.24
C MET A 6 1.59 -10.07 -13.46
N GLY A 7 2.79 -10.31 -13.98
CA GLY A 7 3.84 -11.10 -13.33
C GLY A 7 4.45 -10.50 -12.06
N PHE A 8 4.44 -9.18 -11.85
CA PHE A 8 5.02 -8.59 -10.65
C PHE A 8 4.11 -8.76 -9.43
N TRP A 9 2.82 -8.43 -9.57
CA TRP A 9 1.84 -8.67 -8.51
C TRP A 9 1.65 -10.15 -8.22
N GLU A 10 1.72 -11.01 -9.24
CA GLU A 10 1.75 -12.47 -9.08
C GLU A 10 2.97 -12.94 -8.28
N ARG A 11 4.17 -12.38 -8.54
CA ARG A 11 5.39 -12.68 -7.77
C ARG A 11 5.29 -12.24 -6.32
N ILE A 12 4.80 -11.02 -6.06
CA ILE A 12 4.59 -10.54 -4.69
C ILE A 12 3.54 -11.38 -3.98
N ARG A 13 2.40 -11.66 -4.63
CA ARG A 13 1.37 -12.55 -4.08
C ARG A 13 1.98 -13.91 -3.76
N ARG A 14 2.87 -14.44 -4.59
CA ARG A 14 3.58 -15.70 -4.35
C ARG A 14 4.56 -15.62 -3.20
N VAL A 15 5.31 -14.52 -3.03
CA VAL A 15 6.20 -14.31 -1.87
C VAL A 15 5.41 -14.23 -0.56
N PHE A 16 4.25 -13.57 -0.57
CA PHE A 16 3.39 -13.43 0.61
C PHE A 16 2.42 -14.60 0.85
N ALA A 17 2.09 -15.39 -0.17
CA ALA A 17 1.24 -16.57 -0.08
C ALA A 17 2.03 -17.88 0.04
N ALA A 18 3.28 -17.93 -0.43
CA ALA A 18 4.19 -18.97 -0.05
C ALA A 18 4.43 -18.83 1.44
N ASN A 19 4.09 -19.90 2.16
CA ASN A 19 4.34 -20.01 3.58
C ASN A 19 5.80 -19.62 3.83
N ILE A 20 6.03 -18.52 4.54
CA ILE A 20 7.34 -17.86 4.69
C ILE A 20 8.43 -18.82 5.18
N ASN A 21 8.04 -19.92 5.84
CA ASN A 21 8.91 -21.06 6.14
C ASN A 21 9.74 -21.52 4.93
N ALA A 22 9.14 -21.60 3.73
CA ALA A 22 9.84 -22.02 2.52
C ALA A 22 10.80 -20.96 1.94
N LEU A 23 10.61 -19.67 2.30
CA LEU A 23 11.53 -18.59 1.97
C LEU A 23 12.69 -18.53 2.97
N LEU A 24 12.43 -18.75 4.26
CA LEU A 24 13.46 -18.88 5.29
C LEU A 24 14.40 -20.06 5.03
N ASP A 25 13.87 -21.20 4.57
CA ASP A 25 14.66 -22.41 4.34
C ASP A 25 15.58 -22.33 3.10
N LYS A 26 15.40 -21.34 2.22
CA LYS A 26 16.08 -21.26 0.91
C LYS A 26 16.80 -19.96 0.61
N ALA A 27 16.51 -18.89 1.34
CA ALA A 27 17.16 -17.60 1.14
C ALA A 27 18.46 -17.54 1.96
N GLU A 28 19.55 -17.12 1.31
CA GLU A 28 20.84 -16.87 1.98
C GLU A 28 20.75 -15.67 2.94
N ASP A 29 19.89 -14.69 2.63
CA ASP A 29 19.48 -13.60 3.52
C ASP A 29 17.98 -13.29 3.31
N PRO A 30 17.08 -13.82 4.17
CA PRO A 30 15.64 -13.58 4.06
C PRO A 30 15.24 -12.13 4.37
N GLU A 31 16.02 -11.38 5.16
CA GLU A 31 15.73 -9.99 5.48
C GLU A 31 15.94 -9.09 4.26
N LEU A 32 17.03 -9.31 3.52
CA LEU A 32 17.33 -8.59 2.28
C LEU A 32 16.25 -8.81 1.22
N VAL A 33 15.79 -10.06 1.04
CA VAL A 33 14.75 -10.40 0.07
C VAL A 33 13.42 -9.71 0.42
N LEU A 34 13.03 -9.69 1.69
CA LEU A 34 11.82 -9.00 2.16
C LEU A 34 11.92 -7.49 1.95
N LYS A 35 13.09 -6.89 2.23
CA LYS A 35 13.34 -5.46 1.99
C LYS A 35 13.22 -5.12 0.51
N GLN A 36 13.90 -5.86 -0.37
CA GLN A 36 13.86 -5.63 -1.81
C GLN A 36 12.43 -5.77 -2.35
N THR A 37 11.68 -6.77 -1.89
CA THR A 37 10.28 -6.97 -2.31
C THR A 37 9.42 -5.75 -1.98
N ILE A 38 9.58 -5.15 -0.80
CA ILE A 38 8.84 -3.95 -0.39
C ILE A 38 9.27 -2.74 -1.22
N GLU A 39 10.57 -2.59 -1.51
CA GLU A 39 11.08 -1.53 -2.38
C GLU A 39 10.49 -1.64 -3.79
N ASP A 40 10.49 -2.83 -4.38
CA ASP A 40 9.88 -3.05 -5.69
C ASP A 40 8.37 -2.74 -5.67
N MET A 41 7.67 -3.07 -4.57
CA MET A 41 6.24 -2.74 -4.41
C MET A 41 6.02 -1.22 -4.39
N ARG A 42 6.89 -0.47 -3.71
CA ARG A 42 6.83 0.99 -3.65
C ARG A 42 7.13 1.62 -5.01
N ASP A 43 8.07 1.07 -5.76
CA ASP A 43 8.37 1.51 -7.11
C ASP A 43 7.20 1.28 -8.08
N GLU A 44 6.58 0.10 -8.02
CA GLU A 44 5.37 -0.16 -8.81
C GLU A 44 4.20 0.72 -8.39
N PHE A 45 4.11 1.07 -7.11
CA PHE A 45 3.13 2.03 -6.61
C PHE A 45 3.34 3.42 -7.19
N ALA A 46 4.58 3.91 -7.21
CA ALA A 46 4.92 5.17 -7.84
C ALA A 46 4.59 5.18 -9.34
N ARG A 47 4.94 4.11 -10.08
CA ARG A 47 4.60 3.95 -11.50
C ARG A 47 3.10 3.95 -11.73
N THR A 48 2.36 3.14 -10.97
CA THR A 48 0.90 3.06 -11.09
C THR A 48 0.24 4.39 -10.79
N LYS A 49 0.71 5.11 -9.76
CA LYS A 49 0.25 6.47 -9.44
C LYS A 49 0.44 7.43 -10.62
N GLY A 50 1.56 7.32 -11.34
CA GLY A 50 1.80 8.05 -12.60
C GLY A 50 0.72 7.77 -13.67
N TYR A 51 0.43 6.49 -13.94
CA TYR A 51 -0.62 6.12 -14.89
C TYR A 51 -2.02 6.60 -14.47
N VAL A 52 -2.33 6.57 -13.16
CA VAL A 52 -3.59 7.13 -12.66
C VAL A 52 -3.64 8.64 -12.89
N ALA A 53 -2.55 9.35 -12.67
CA ALA A 53 -2.47 10.79 -12.93
C ALA A 53 -2.67 11.12 -14.41
N GLU A 54 -2.06 10.36 -15.32
CA GLU A 54 -2.28 10.50 -16.77
C GLU A 54 -3.75 10.27 -17.14
N ALA A 55 -4.37 9.22 -16.60
CA ALA A 55 -5.79 8.93 -16.82
C ALA A 55 -6.70 10.07 -16.32
N MET A 56 -6.34 10.71 -15.20
CA MET A 56 -7.03 11.89 -14.67
C MET A 56 -6.84 13.13 -15.56
N VAL A 57 -5.66 13.33 -16.14
CA VAL A 57 -5.41 14.40 -17.11
C VAL A 57 -6.29 14.22 -18.35
N GLN A 58 -6.40 12.98 -18.86
CA GLN A 58 -7.28 12.71 -20.00
C GLN A 58 -8.76 12.94 -19.67
N LEU A 59 -9.20 12.55 -18.46
CA LEU A 59 -10.55 12.88 -17.98
C LEU A 59 -10.77 14.40 -18.00
N LYS A 60 -9.83 15.19 -17.45
CA LYS A 60 -9.93 16.65 -17.42
C LYS A 60 -9.97 17.28 -18.81
N ARG A 61 -9.25 16.71 -19.78
CA ARG A 61 -9.33 17.14 -21.18
C ARG A 61 -10.71 16.91 -21.77
N LEU A 62 -11.28 15.71 -21.60
CA LEU A 62 -12.64 15.39 -22.07
C LEU A 62 -13.70 16.31 -21.44
N GLU A 63 -13.60 16.56 -20.13
CA GLU A 63 -14.49 17.49 -19.43
C GLU A 63 -14.38 18.91 -20.01
N LYS A 64 -13.16 19.39 -20.27
CA LYS A 64 -12.92 20.72 -20.84
C LYS A 64 -13.42 20.82 -22.28
N ASP A 65 -13.27 19.79 -23.09
CA ASP A 65 -13.77 19.75 -24.46
C ASP A 65 -15.30 19.74 -24.49
N ALA A 66 -15.95 18.99 -23.61
CA ALA A 66 -17.40 19.03 -23.43
C ALA A 66 -17.88 20.46 -23.08
N GLU A 67 -17.24 21.10 -22.09
CA GLU A 67 -17.57 22.46 -21.67
C GLU A 67 -17.36 23.49 -22.81
N LYS A 68 -16.29 23.34 -23.60
CA LYS A 68 -16.00 24.21 -24.75
C LYS A 68 -17.11 24.13 -25.80
N HIS A 69 -17.61 22.93 -26.10
CA HIS A 69 -18.69 22.75 -27.05
C HIS A 69 -20.03 23.25 -26.52
N GLU A 70 -20.32 23.08 -25.22
CA GLU A 70 -21.49 23.68 -24.58
C GLU A 70 -21.47 25.20 -24.62
N LYS A 71 -20.32 25.83 -24.34
CA LYS A 71 -20.14 27.29 -24.48
C LYS A 71 -20.33 27.74 -25.92
N SER A 72 -19.77 27.01 -26.89
CA SER A 72 -19.97 27.31 -28.32
C SER A 72 -21.44 27.23 -28.72
N ALA A 73 -22.16 26.19 -28.28
CA ALA A 73 -23.60 26.05 -28.52
C ALA A 73 -24.39 27.23 -27.92
N ALA A 74 -24.10 27.61 -26.68
CA ALA A 74 -24.72 28.78 -26.04
C ALA A 74 -24.43 30.08 -26.81
N GLY A 75 -23.19 30.27 -27.28
CA GLY A 75 -22.80 31.41 -28.12
C GLY A 75 -23.58 31.48 -29.43
N TYR A 76 -23.74 30.35 -30.12
CA TYR A 76 -24.55 30.28 -31.34
C TYR A 76 -26.04 30.56 -31.08
N LEU A 77 -26.58 30.13 -29.94
CA LEU A 77 -27.94 30.47 -29.55
C LEU A 77 -28.12 31.98 -29.34
N VAL A 78 -27.17 32.64 -28.67
CA VAL A 78 -27.18 34.11 -28.50
C VAL A 78 -27.11 34.79 -29.87
N LYS A 79 -26.21 34.34 -30.76
CA LYS A 79 -26.08 34.87 -32.11
C LYS A 79 -27.36 34.72 -32.93
N ALA A 80 -28.02 33.56 -32.86
CA ALA A 80 -29.30 33.33 -33.54
C ALA A 80 -30.38 34.31 -33.05
N LYS A 81 -30.49 34.52 -31.73
CA LYS A 81 -31.43 35.49 -31.14
C LYS A 81 -31.17 36.92 -31.62
N GLN A 82 -29.91 37.33 -31.67
CA GLN A 82 -29.52 38.65 -32.17
C GLN A 82 -29.89 38.83 -33.64
N LEU A 83 -29.60 37.84 -34.49
CA LEU A 83 -29.92 37.90 -35.92
C LEU A 83 -31.43 38.04 -36.17
N LEU A 84 -32.26 37.31 -35.41
CA LEU A 84 -33.72 37.44 -35.49
C LEU A 84 -34.21 38.82 -35.04
N ALA A 85 -33.59 39.39 -33.99
CA ALA A 85 -33.92 40.74 -33.54
C ALA A 85 -33.54 41.82 -34.56
N SER A 86 -32.57 41.56 -35.44
CA SER A 86 -32.12 42.48 -36.51
C SER A 86 -33.03 42.50 -37.75
N GLY A 87 -34.12 41.71 -37.77
CA GLY A 87 -35.14 41.73 -38.83
C GLY A 87 -35.12 40.51 -39.77
N GLU A 88 -36.22 40.33 -40.51
CA GLU A 88 -36.53 39.14 -41.32
C GLU A 88 -35.48 38.81 -42.39
N ALA A 89 -34.76 39.80 -42.91
CA ALA A 89 -33.68 39.59 -43.89
C ALA A 89 -32.55 38.67 -43.38
N ASN A 90 -32.42 38.51 -42.05
CA ASN A 90 -31.39 37.69 -41.41
C ASN A 90 -31.88 36.30 -40.99
N GLU A 91 -33.11 35.90 -41.33
CA GLU A 91 -33.70 34.64 -40.88
C GLU A 91 -32.88 33.41 -41.33
N PHE A 92 -32.33 33.44 -42.55
CA PHE A 92 -31.45 32.39 -43.05
C PHE A 92 -30.19 32.23 -42.18
N LEU A 93 -29.55 33.35 -41.82
CA LEU A 93 -28.35 33.35 -40.96
C LEU A 93 -28.69 32.87 -39.54
N ALA A 94 -29.88 33.19 -39.03
CA ALA A 94 -30.33 32.70 -37.74
C ALA A 94 -30.53 31.17 -37.75
N LYS A 95 -31.11 30.62 -38.83
CA LYS A 95 -31.23 29.16 -39.02
C LYS A 95 -29.87 28.47 -39.09
N GLU A 96 -28.91 29.05 -39.81
CA GLU A 96 -27.54 28.53 -39.86
C GLU A 96 -26.87 28.53 -38.47
N ALA A 97 -27.04 29.62 -37.70
CA ALA A 97 -26.54 29.67 -36.33
C ALA A 97 -27.16 28.59 -35.43
N LEU A 98 -28.47 28.33 -35.56
CA LEU A 98 -29.14 27.24 -34.83
C LEU A 98 -28.66 25.85 -35.26
N GLN A 99 -28.32 25.67 -36.54
CA GLN A 99 -27.72 24.42 -37.01
C GLN A 99 -26.36 24.19 -36.33
N ARG A 100 -25.46 25.19 -36.35
CA ARG A 100 -24.16 25.10 -35.67
C ARG A 100 -24.28 24.90 -34.16
N LYS A 101 -25.31 25.49 -33.54
CA LYS A 101 -25.66 25.23 -32.13
C LYS A 101 -25.94 23.75 -31.91
N LYS A 102 -26.81 23.15 -32.72
CA LYS A 102 -27.18 21.73 -32.60
C LYS A 102 -25.99 20.80 -32.84
N GLU A 103 -25.13 21.11 -33.80
CA GLU A 103 -23.88 20.37 -34.05
C GLU A 103 -22.97 20.39 -32.81
N ASN A 104 -22.76 21.57 -32.20
CA ASN A 104 -21.95 21.68 -30.99
C ASN A 104 -22.57 20.99 -29.79
N GLU A 105 -23.90 21.01 -29.64
CA GLU A 105 -24.59 20.25 -28.59
C GLU A 105 -24.35 18.74 -28.74
N GLN A 106 -24.47 18.21 -29.96
CA GLN A 106 -24.21 16.79 -30.20
C GLN A 106 -22.77 16.40 -29.91
N ILE A 107 -21.79 17.21 -30.32
CA ILE A 107 -20.38 16.96 -30.03
C ILE A 107 -20.11 17.06 -28.53
N GLY A 108 -20.65 18.07 -27.85
CA GLY A 108 -20.53 18.23 -26.40
C GLY A 108 -21.08 17.03 -25.63
N LEU A 109 -22.24 16.49 -26.04
CA LEU A 109 -22.83 15.28 -25.47
C LEU A 109 -21.93 14.05 -25.64
N GLN A 110 -21.28 13.89 -26.80
CA GLN A 110 -20.34 12.79 -27.04
C GLN A 110 -19.10 12.88 -26.14
N TYR A 111 -18.53 14.07 -25.97
CA TYR A 111 -17.42 14.29 -25.05
C TYR A 111 -17.82 14.04 -23.60
N ARG A 112 -19.01 14.48 -23.19
CA ARG A 112 -19.55 14.26 -21.84
C ARG A 112 -19.74 12.77 -21.56
N ALA A 113 -20.33 12.02 -22.49
CA ALA A 113 -20.48 10.57 -22.37
C ALA A 113 -19.11 9.85 -22.28
N SER A 114 -18.11 10.32 -23.02
CA SER A 114 -16.75 9.79 -22.95
C SER A 114 -16.07 10.13 -21.61
N ALA A 115 -16.26 11.34 -21.10
CA ALA A 115 -15.78 11.76 -19.78
C ALA A 115 -16.39 10.92 -18.66
N ASP A 116 -17.69 10.60 -18.73
CA ASP A 116 -18.36 9.77 -17.73
C ASP A 116 -17.79 8.35 -17.67
N LYS A 117 -17.54 7.73 -18.83
CA LYS A 117 -16.85 6.42 -18.90
C LYS A 117 -15.44 6.49 -18.31
N GLN A 118 -14.68 7.52 -18.69
CA GLN A 118 -13.32 7.71 -18.19
C GLN A 118 -13.30 7.97 -16.69
N ARG A 119 -14.30 8.68 -16.15
CA ARG A 119 -14.44 8.93 -14.71
C ARG A 119 -14.59 7.62 -13.94
N GLN A 120 -15.44 6.71 -14.42
CA GLN A 120 -15.60 5.38 -13.81
C GLN A 120 -14.28 4.60 -13.82
N ALA A 121 -13.54 4.63 -14.93
CA ALA A 121 -12.23 3.99 -15.03
C ALA A 121 -11.21 4.59 -14.04
N VAL A 122 -11.15 5.92 -13.93
CA VAL A 122 -10.29 6.62 -12.98
C VAL A 122 -10.62 6.26 -11.53
N GLU A 123 -11.90 6.19 -11.16
CA GLU A 123 -12.30 5.78 -9.80
C GLU A 123 -11.90 4.33 -9.50
N GLN A 124 -12.04 3.42 -10.46
CA GLN A 124 -11.56 2.05 -10.31
C GLN A 124 -10.03 2.01 -10.12
N LEU A 125 -9.28 2.80 -10.88
CA LEU A 125 -7.83 2.89 -10.77
C LEU A 125 -7.39 3.46 -9.41
N LYS A 126 -8.06 4.49 -8.91
CA LYS A 126 -7.81 5.02 -7.56
C LYS A 126 -8.09 3.98 -6.47
N SER A 127 -9.19 3.24 -6.57
CA SER A 127 -9.52 2.15 -5.66
C SER A 127 -8.45 1.06 -5.67
N ASN A 128 -7.95 0.69 -6.86
CA ASN A 128 -6.84 -0.25 -7.02
C ASN A 128 -5.56 0.28 -6.36
N LEU A 129 -5.25 1.56 -6.56
CA LEU A 129 -4.08 2.21 -5.96
C LEU A 129 -4.16 2.18 -4.43
N GLY A 130 -5.31 2.50 -3.84
CA GLY A 130 -5.51 2.41 -2.39
C GLY A 130 -5.43 0.97 -1.85
N ARG A 131 -5.84 -0.04 -2.63
CA ARG A 131 -5.60 -1.45 -2.25
C ARG A 131 -4.12 -1.79 -2.23
N MET A 132 -3.36 -1.25 -3.19
CA MET A 132 -1.92 -1.48 -3.28
C MET A 132 -1.16 -0.85 -2.11
N GLU A 133 -1.53 0.38 -1.73
CA GLU A 133 -1.01 1.06 -0.54
C GLU A 133 -1.23 0.24 0.73
N ARG A 134 -2.45 -0.28 0.95
CA ARG A 134 -2.73 -1.14 2.12
C ARG A 134 -1.88 -2.41 2.12
N LYS A 135 -1.70 -3.06 0.96
CA LYS A 135 -0.85 -4.24 0.86
C LYS A 135 0.62 -3.95 1.12
N ILE A 136 1.13 -2.77 0.74
CA ILE A 136 2.49 -2.34 1.08
C ILE A 136 2.62 -2.19 2.61
N ALA A 137 1.65 -1.54 3.26
CA ALA A 137 1.66 -1.42 4.72
C ALA A 137 1.58 -2.78 5.43
N GLU A 138 0.76 -3.72 4.93
CA GLU A 138 0.72 -5.09 5.44
C GLU A 138 2.05 -5.84 5.25
N ALA A 139 2.69 -5.66 4.09
CA ALA A 139 4.00 -6.21 3.79
C ALA A 139 5.08 -5.70 4.75
N GLU A 140 5.09 -4.41 5.06
CA GLU A 140 6.02 -3.79 6.01
C GLU A 140 5.84 -4.33 7.43
N ARG A 141 4.60 -4.47 7.90
CA ARG A 141 4.30 -5.08 9.21
C ARG A 141 4.78 -6.53 9.28
N LYS A 142 4.51 -7.31 8.24
CA LYS A 142 4.98 -8.70 8.14
C LYS A 142 6.50 -8.79 8.14
N LYS A 143 7.20 -7.92 7.39
CA LYS A 143 8.66 -7.86 7.45
C LYS A 143 9.15 -7.63 8.87
N SER A 144 8.60 -6.65 9.59
CA SER A 144 9.02 -6.36 10.96
C SER A 144 8.86 -7.56 11.90
N LEU A 145 7.74 -8.28 11.79
CA LEU A 145 7.50 -9.49 12.57
C LEU A 145 8.50 -10.59 12.22
N LEU A 146 8.71 -10.85 10.93
CA LEU A 146 9.60 -11.91 10.47
C LEU A 146 11.06 -11.64 10.80
N THR A 147 11.51 -10.39 10.72
CA THR A 147 12.86 -10.01 11.15
C THR A 147 13.05 -10.23 12.66
N ALA A 148 12.02 -9.98 13.48
CA ALA A 148 12.08 -10.27 14.91
C ALA A 148 12.15 -11.79 15.18
N GLU A 149 11.31 -12.58 14.49
CA GLU A 149 11.32 -14.05 14.58
C GLU A 149 12.66 -14.65 14.13
N LEU A 150 13.23 -14.14 13.03
CA LEU A 150 14.53 -14.57 12.51
C LEU A 150 15.63 -14.33 13.55
N ARG A 151 15.67 -13.15 14.18
CA ARG A 151 16.65 -12.85 15.25
C ARG A 151 16.52 -13.79 16.44
N VAL A 152 15.28 -14.13 16.84
CA VAL A 152 15.04 -15.10 17.92
C VAL A 152 15.52 -16.50 17.51
N ALA A 153 15.24 -16.92 16.28
CA ALA A 153 15.67 -18.21 15.74
C ALA A 153 17.21 -18.30 15.65
N GLU A 154 17.88 -17.27 15.12
CA GLU A 154 19.35 -17.18 15.07
C GLU A 154 19.96 -17.21 16.47
N THR A 155 19.36 -16.51 17.43
CA THR A 155 19.81 -16.51 18.83
C THR A 155 19.69 -17.92 19.44
N ARG A 156 18.57 -18.60 19.22
CA ARG A 156 18.36 -19.98 19.67
C ARG A 156 19.35 -20.95 19.03
N GLN A 157 19.61 -20.82 17.73
CA GLN A 157 20.57 -21.64 17.01
C GLN A 157 21.99 -21.42 17.57
N ARG A 158 22.42 -20.17 17.76
CA ARG A 158 23.72 -19.87 18.37
C ARG A 158 23.87 -20.44 19.78
N ILE A 159 22.81 -20.37 20.60
CA ILE A 159 22.81 -20.99 21.94
C ILE A 159 22.93 -22.52 21.83
N ALA A 160 22.22 -23.16 20.90
CA ALA A 160 22.31 -24.60 20.66
C ALA A 160 23.70 -25.02 20.14
N ASP A 161 24.31 -24.24 19.26
CA ASP A 161 25.66 -24.46 18.73
C ASP A 161 26.72 -24.33 19.84
N ILE A 162 26.60 -23.31 20.70
CA ILE A 162 27.47 -23.16 21.89
C ILE A 162 27.28 -24.34 22.83
N THR A 163 26.03 -24.71 23.14
CA THR A 163 25.72 -25.81 24.08
C THR A 163 26.25 -27.15 23.57
N SER A 164 26.06 -27.44 22.28
CA SER A 164 26.57 -28.66 21.65
C SER A 164 28.10 -28.67 21.55
N SER A 165 28.72 -27.52 21.28
CA SER A 165 30.18 -27.37 21.29
C SER A 165 30.74 -27.63 22.69
N VAL A 166 30.11 -27.09 23.74
CA VAL A 166 30.48 -27.31 25.15
C VAL A 166 30.35 -28.78 25.54
N HIS A 167 29.32 -29.47 25.05
CA HIS A 167 29.11 -30.91 25.30
C HIS A 167 30.15 -31.81 24.61
N GLN A 168 30.88 -31.30 23.61
CA GLN A 168 31.91 -32.03 22.86
C GLN A 168 33.33 -31.82 23.41
N LEU A 169 33.54 -30.96 24.42
CA LEU A 169 34.84 -30.84 25.06
C LEU A 169 35.12 -32.06 25.99
N PRO A 170 36.30 -32.68 25.90
CA PRO A 170 36.69 -33.73 26.83
C PRO A 170 36.77 -33.21 28.26
N SER A 171 36.45 -34.11 29.21
CA SER A 171 36.11 -33.89 30.62
C SER A 171 37.21 -33.31 31.53
N SER A 172 38.23 -32.64 31.00
CA SER A 172 39.39 -32.22 31.78
C SER A 172 39.42 -30.76 32.23
N GLU A 173 38.58 -29.83 31.75
CA GLU A 173 38.40 -28.50 32.38
C GLU A 173 36.96 -27.95 32.28
N PRO A 174 36.02 -28.46 33.10
CA PRO A 174 34.63 -28.01 33.11
C PRO A 174 34.43 -26.52 33.46
N HIS A 175 35.35 -25.93 34.23
CA HIS A 175 35.21 -24.57 34.76
C HIS A 175 35.49 -23.47 33.74
N GLU A 176 36.42 -23.67 32.80
CA GLU A 176 36.76 -22.64 31.82
C GLU A 176 35.71 -22.55 30.70
N ALA A 177 35.16 -23.70 30.28
CA ALA A 177 34.07 -23.77 29.31
C ALA A 177 32.78 -23.15 29.87
N PHE A 178 32.40 -23.48 31.11
CA PHE A 178 31.26 -22.83 31.77
C PHE A 178 31.45 -21.32 31.93
N ARG A 179 32.68 -20.86 32.23
CA ARG A 179 32.99 -19.42 32.32
C ARG A 179 32.84 -18.71 30.97
N ARG A 180 33.36 -19.30 29.89
CA ARG A 180 33.22 -18.74 28.53
C ARG A 180 31.77 -18.71 28.07
N VAL A 181 30.97 -19.74 28.40
CA VAL A 181 29.53 -19.77 28.12
C VAL A 181 28.79 -18.70 28.93
N SER A 182 29.12 -18.56 30.21
CA SER A 182 28.50 -17.56 31.09
C SER A 182 28.82 -16.14 30.63
N GLU A 183 30.09 -15.83 30.34
CA GLU A 183 30.50 -14.54 29.77
C GLU A 183 29.81 -14.26 28.43
N LYS A 184 29.63 -15.28 27.57
CA LYS A 184 28.98 -15.10 26.26
C LYS A 184 27.47 -14.89 26.39
N ILE A 185 26.81 -15.61 27.29
CA ILE A 185 25.37 -15.43 27.58
C ILE A 185 25.14 -14.06 28.19
N GLU A 186 26.02 -13.62 29.09
CA GLU A 186 25.99 -12.29 29.68
C GLU A 186 26.21 -11.21 28.61
N ASP A 187 27.20 -11.35 27.74
CA ASP A 187 27.43 -10.45 26.59
C ASP A 187 26.22 -10.40 25.65
N MET A 188 25.58 -11.53 25.38
CA MET A 188 24.38 -11.60 24.54
C MET A 188 23.17 -10.97 25.21
N SER A 189 22.99 -11.17 26.52
CA SER A 189 21.94 -10.54 27.33
C SER A 189 22.12 -9.02 27.33
N LEU A 190 23.34 -8.55 27.61
CA LEU A 190 23.68 -7.14 27.60
C LEU A 190 23.48 -6.51 26.22
N ARG A 191 23.83 -7.22 25.13
CA ARG A 191 23.56 -6.74 23.76
C ARG A 191 22.08 -6.70 23.41
N ALA A 192 21.29 -7.67 23.88
CA ALA A 192 19.85 -7.67 23.71
C ALA A 192 19.19 -6.53 24.47
N GLU A 193 19.66 -6.24 25.68
CA GLU A 193 19.23 -5.13 26.54
C GLU A 193 19.61 -3.77 25.93
N VAL A 194 20.85 -3.62 25.45
CA VAL A 194 21.31 -2.41 24.73
C VAL A 194 20.57 -2.23 23.40
N ALA A 195 20.28 -3.30 22.65
CA ALA A 195 19.47 -3.19 21.43
C ALA A 195 18.03 -2.76 21.73
N HIS A 196 17.48 -3.19 22.87
CA HIS A 196 16.18 -2.75 23.35
C HIS A 196 16.22 -1.26 23.74
N GLU A 197 17.25 -0.81 24.46
CA GLU A 197 17.49 0.59 24.80
C GLU A 197 17.74 1.48 23.57
N LEU A 198 18.45 1.02 22.54
CA LEU A 198 18.68 1.80 21.32
C LEU A 198 17.43 1.90 20.42
N SER A 199 16.51 0.93 20.53
CA SER A 199 15.21 0.98 19.84
C SER A 199 14.20 1.89 20.54
N ALA A 200 14.38 2.11 21.85
CA ALA A 200 13.67 3.09 22.64
C ALA A 200 14.44 4.42 22.61
N GLY A 201 14.07 5.35 21.71
CA GLY A 201 14.69 6.68 21.63
C GLY A 201 14.76 7.42 22.99
N PRO A 202 15.56 8.50 23.11
CA PRO A 202 16.02 9.05 24.37
C PRO A 202 14.91 9.79 25.13
N SER A 203 14.03 9.04 25.79
CA SER A 203 13.21 9.46 26.94
C SER A 203 12.38 8.27 27.39
N ALA A 204 12.81 7.63 28.48
CA ALA A 204 11.95 7.31 29.62
C ALA A 204 12.71 6.38 30.57
N SER A 205 13.30 6.96 31.60
CA SER A 205 13.71 6.24 32.80
C SER A 205 12.45 5.86 33.59
N THR A 206 11.98 4.62 33.51
CA THR A 206 11.15 4.00 34.57
C THR A 206 11.15 2.47 34.41
N PRO A 207 11.47 1.68 35.45
CA PRO A 207 11.41 0.23 35.36
C PRO A 207 9.94 -0.20 35.43
N LEU A 208 9.37 -0.68 34.32
CA LEU A 208 8.07 -1.32 34.34
C LEU A 208 8.26 -2.82 34.44
N LEU A 209 7.66 -3.38 35.50
CA LEU A 209 7.43 -4.80 35.67
C LEU A 209 6.93 -5.39 34.36
N ILE A 210 7.47 -6.55 34.02
CA ILE A 210 6.92 -7.44 33.01
C ILE A 210 5.55 -7.87 33.50
N GLU A 211 4.51 -7.16 33.07
CA GLU A 211 3.14 -7.67 33.08
C GLU A 211 2.96 -8.41 31.75
N ASP A 212 2.67 -9.70 31.86
CA ASP A 212 2.49 -10.64 30.76
C ASP A 212 1.24 -10.23 29.96
N VAL A 213 1.40 -9.32 28.98
CA VAL A 213 0.30 -8.85 28.13
C VAL A 213 -0.05 -9.93 27.11
N SER A 214 -0.88 -10.87 27.57
CA SER A 214 -1.61 -11.77 26.69
C SER A 214 -2.69 -11.00 25.92
N PHE A 215 -2.35 -10.56 24.70
CA PHE A 215 -3.32 -9.96 23.77
C PHE A 215 -4.53 -10.86 23.47
N GLY A 216 -4.46 -12.16 23.79
CA GLY A 216 -5.60 -13.07 23.67
C GLY A 216 -6.73 -12.80 24.68
N SER A 217 -6.43 -12.30 25.88
CA SER A 217 -7.46 -12.08 26.91
C SER A 217 -8.27 -10.80 26.69
N GLU A 218 -7.62 -9.76 26.17
CA GLU A 218 -8.25 -8.46 25.93
C GLU A 218 -9.13 -8.48 24.67
N VAL A 219 -8.69 -9.17 23.61
CA VAL A 219 -9.48 -9.40 22.40
C VAL A 219 -10.71 -10.27 22.68
N GLU A 220 -10.60 -11.29 23.52
CA GLU A 220 -11.76 -12.13 23.90
C GLU A 220 -12.77 -11.35 24.76
N SER A 221 -12.29 -10.48 25.66
CA SER A 221 -13.13 -9.56 26.45
C SER A 221 -13.84 -8.53 25.57
N GLU A 222 -13.17 -7.96 24.56
CA GLU A 222 -13.80 -7.06 23.60
C GLU A 222 -14.81 -7.78 22.70
N PHE A 223 -14.51 -9.02 22.30
CA PHE A 223 -15.42 -9.86 21.51
C PHE A 223 -16.69 -10.24 22.28
N GLU A 224 -16.59 -10.60 23.56
CA GLU A 224 -17.74 -10.89 24.43
C GLU A 224 -18.62 -9.64 24.66
N LYS A 225 -18.01 -8.48 24.86
CA LYS A 225 -18.75 -7.20 24.99
C LYS A 225 -19.51 -6.85 23.72
N LEU A 226 -18.90 -7.02 22.55
CA LEU A 226 -19.54 -6.79 21.25
C LEU A 226 -20.71 -7.75 21.00
N LYS A 227 -20.58 -9.01 21.43
CA LYS A 227 -21.65 -10.01 21.34
C LYS A 227 -22.83 -9.67 22.27
N ALA A 228 -22.56 -9.13 23.46
CA ALA A 228 -23.57 -8.69 24.40
C ALA A 228 -24.35 -7.44 23.93
N GLU A 229 -23.69 -6.51 23.23
CA GLU A 229 -24.36 -5.35 22.63
C GLU A 229 -25.23 -5.72 21.43
N LEU A 230 -24.81 -6.70 20.62
CA LEU A 230 -25.57 -7.18 19.47
C LEU A 230 -26.73 -8.13 19.83
N GLY A 231 -26.75 -8.67 21.05
CA GLY A 231 -27.82 -9.54 21.56
C GLY A 231 -28.98 -8.81 22.27
N LYS A 232 -28.95 -7.48 22.35
CA LYS A 232 -29.98 -6.65 23.01
C LYS A 232 -30.88 -5.87 22.04
N LYS A 233 -31.16 -6.43 20.86
CA LYS A 233 -32.16 -5.88 19.94
C LYS A 233 -33.14 -6.94 19.48
#